data_AF-A0A957NNX2-F1
#
_entry.id   AF-A0A957NNX2-F1
#
_cell.length_a   1.000
_cell.length_b   1.000
_cell.length_c   1.000
_cell.angle_alpha   90.00
_cell.angle_beta   90.00
_cell.angle_gamma   90.00
#
_symmetry.space_group_name_H-M   'P 1'
#
loop_
_entity.id
_entity.type
_entity.pdbx_description
1 polymer ?
#
loop_
_entity_poly.entity_id
_entity_poly.type
_entity_poly.pdbx_seq_one_letter_code
_entity_poly.pdbx_strand_id
1 'polypeptide(L)'
;MKLSNPFSRRWLLPTLFVIAGVFVLVKLGLWQLDRLDQRRAFNAYVVSRWDQEPFDLSENSLPADLAELEYRRVQLEGDLDYENQVVLKNQNRNGAPGVNLVTPLLLDENRAILIARGWVPLSESTPDRWSQFEAPTDTPIVGMLQESQILPGAKPPDAPQTEWFRIDIDAIQRQLPYELLPVFVWQLPEPGRSYSALPYREVPFEITEGNHFSYAIQWFMFAAILGFGYFPYMSYFDARRQRVASMPDLGAPAQPMPDAVGHNG
;
A
#
# COMPACT_ATOMS: atom_id res chain seq x y z
N MET A 1 30.45 5.19 42.82
CA MET A 1 29.09 5.69 42.49
C MET A 1 28.09 4.65 42.99
N LYS A 2 27.32 4.92 44.07
CA LYS A 2 26.33 3.96 44.59
C LYS A 2 25.15 3.91 43.62
N LEU A 3 24.92 2.78 42.97
CA LEU A 3 23.75 2.55 42.14
C LEU A 3 22.50 2.52 43.04
N SER A 4 21.47 3.26 42.67
CA SER A 4 20.18 3.25 43.35
C SER A 4 19.53 1.87 43.24
N ASN A 5 18.93 1.36 44.32
CA ASN A 5 18.20 0.09 44.28
C ASN A 5 16.85 0.27 43.56
N PRO A 6 16.64 -0.35 42.38
CA PRO A 6 15.39 -0.23 41.61
C PRO A 6 14.19 -0.84 42.35
N PHE A 7 14.43 -1.73 43.31
CA PHE A 7 13.38 -2.39 44.10
C PHE A 7 12.98 -1.62 45.37
N SER A 8 13.47 -0.40 45.57
CA SER A 8 12.97 0.43 46.67
C SER A 8 11.52 0.86 46.39
N ARG A 9 10.72 1.05 47.45
CA ARG A 9 9.27 1.37 47.37
C ARG A 9 8.92 2.55 46.43
N ARG A 10 9.88 3.47 46.23
CA ARG A 10 9.81 4.63 45.32
C ARG A 10 10.02 4.31 43.84
N TRP A 11 10.84 3.31 43.52
CA TRP A 11 11.25 2.98 42.15
C TRP A 11 10.55 1.74 41.61
N LEU A 12 9.87 0.98 42.47
CA LEU A 12 9.15 -0.24 42.10
C LEU A 12 8.11 0.01 40.98
N LEU A 13 7.22 1.00 41.16
CA LEU A 13 6.20 1.31 40.15
C LEU A 13 6.82 1.81 38.83
N PRO A 14 7.73 2.82 38.82
CA PRO A 14 8.43 3.22 37.59
C PRO A 14 9.19 2.08 36.90
N THR A 15 9.86 1.22 37.66
CA THR A 15 10.58 0.05 37.12
C THR A 15 9.61 -0.90 36.44
N LEU A 16 8.46 -1.18 37.06
CA LEU A 16 7.42 -2.04 36.47
C LEU A 16 6.87 -1.44 35.16
N PHE A 17 6.63 -0.13 35.12
CA PHE A 17 6.20 0.56 33.90
C PHE A 17 7.25 0.49 32.79
N VAL A 18 8.53 0.65 33.13
CA VAL A 18 9.64 0.52 32.15
C VAL A 18 9.72 -0.90 31.62
N ILE A 19 9.64 -1.92 32.48
CA ILE A 19 9.63 -3.33 32.06
C ILE A 19 8.44 -3.60 31.13
N ALA A 20 7.23 -3.15 31.51
CA ALA A 20 6.04 -3.30 30.68
C ALA A 20 6.20 -2.57 29.33
N GLY A 21 6.73 -1.34 29.34
CA GLY A 21 7.00 -0.57 28.13
C GLY A 21 8.00 -1.25 27.20
N VAL A 22 9.13 -1.72 27.73
CA VAL A 22 10.13 -2.50 26.97
C VAL A 22 9.49 -3.76 26.39
N PHE A 23 8.70 -4.49 27.17
CA PHE A 23 8.01 -5.69 26.70
C PHE A 23 7.07 -5.38 25.51
N VAL A 24 6.28 -4.31 25.61
CA VAL A 24 5.40 -3.87 24.52
C VAL A 24 6.21 -3.48 23.27
N LEU A 25 7.28 -2.70 23.42
CA LEU A 25 8.11 -2.26 22.30
C LEU A 25 8.79 -3.44 21.60
N VAL A 26 9.30 -4.42 22.34
CA VAL A 26 9.85 -5.66 21.77
C VAL A 26 8.77 -6.45 21.03
N LYS A 27 7.56 -6.57 21.61
CA LYS A 27 6.43 -7.22 20.94
C LYS A 27 6.05 -6.53 19.64
N LEU A 28 6.07 -5.19 19.59
CA LEU A 28 5.83 -4.42 18.36
C LEU A 28 6.93 -4.66 17.31
N GLY A 29 8.20 -4.73 17.73
CA GLY A 29 9.30 -5.07 16.83
C GLY A 29 9.15 -6.47 16.22
N LEU A 30 8.81 -7.46 17.03
CA LEU A 30 8.54 -8.83 16.56
C LEU A 30 7.34 -8.90 15.62
N TRP A 31 6.27 -8.16 15.92
CA TRP A 31 5.09 -8.08 15.04
C TRP A 31 5.43 -7.46 13.68
N GLN A 32 6.31 -6.47 13.63
CA GLN A 32 6.78 -5.91 12.36
C GLN A 32 7.60 -6.92 11.55
N LEU A 33 8.43 -7.75 12.20
CA LEU A 33 9.16 -8.82 11.51
C LEU A 33 8.20 -9.91 10.97
N ASP A 34 7.19 -10.32 11.74
CA ASP A 34 6.16 -11.25 11.28
C ASP A 34 5.40 -10.71 10.06
N ARG A 35 5.05 -9.41 10.05
CA ARG A 35 4.46 -8.76 8.88
C ARG A 35 5.37 -8.73 7.67
N LEU A 36 6.68 -8.52 7.88
CA LEU A 36 7.67 -8.59 6.81
C LEU A 36 7.72 -9.98 6.19
N ASP A 37 7.74 -11.03 7.00
CA ASP A 37 7.80 -12.41 6.53
C ASP A 37 6.53 -12.80 5.77
N GLN A 38 5.35 -12.40 6.25
CA GLN A 38 4.08 -12.57 5.52
C GLN A 38 4.13 -11.87 4.15
N ARG A 39 4.65 -10.63 4.10
CA ARG A 39 4.78 -9.88 2.84
C ARG A 39 5.75 -10.55 1.89
N ARG A 40 6.88 -11.07 2.38
CA ARG A 40 7.84 -11.83 1.57
C ARG A 40 7.26 -13.12 1.02
N ALA A 41 6.52 -13.88 1.83
CA ALA A 41 5.87 -15.10 1.40
C ALA A 41 4.84 -14.81 0.28
N PHE A 42 4.03 -13.76 0.44
CA PHE A 42 3.11 -13.31 -0.58
C PHE A 42 3.84 -12.87 -1.86
N ASN A 43 4.89 -12.07 -1.75
CA ASN A 43 5.69 -11.64 -2.90
C ASN A 43 6.30 -12.84 -3.64
N ALA A 44 6.84 -13.82 -2.92
CA ALA A 44 7.39 -15.03 -3.50
C ALA A 44 6.32 -15.84 -4.25
N TYR A 45 5.10 -15.93 -3.69
CA TYR A 45 3.96 -16.53 -4.38
C TYR A 45 3.66 -15.79 -5.69
N VAL A 46 3.46 -14.47 -5.65
CA VAL A 46 3.16 -13.66 -6.86
C VAL A 46 4.25 -13.83 -7.92
N VAL A 47 5.53 -13.72 -7.56
CA VAL A 47 6.66 -13.91 -8.49
C VAL A 47 6.63 -15.31 -9.11
N SER A 48 6.43 -16.36 -8.31
CA SER A 48 6.40 -17.74 -8.81
C SER A 48 5.27 -18.02 -9.81
N ARG A 49 4.19 -17.22 -9.75
CA ARG A 49 3.05 -17.28 -10.66
C ARG A 49 3.29 -16.43 -11.90
N TRP A 50 3.87 -15.25 -11.70
CA TRP A 50 4.19 -14.29 -12.75
C TRP A 50 5.23 -14.84 -13.74
N ASP A 51 6.27 -15.50 -13.25
CA ASP A 51 7.38 -16.01 -14.06
C ASP A 51 7.04 -17.24 -14.90
N GLN A 52 5.87 -17.85 -14.68
CA GLN A 52 5.38 -18.93 -15.53
C GLN A 52 5.13 -18.42 -16.95
N GLU A 53 5.21 -19.32 -17.93
CA GLU A 53 4.77 -19.01 -19.30
C GLU A 53 3.35 -18.47 -19.29
N PRO A 54 3.01 -17.46 -20.10
CA PRO A 54 1.65 -16.94 -20.17
C PRO A 54 0.66 -18.06 -20.50
N PHE A 55 -0.49 -18.06 -19.82
CA PHE A 55 -1.58 -18.97 -20.16
C PHE A 55 -2.23 -18.49 -21.46
N ASP A 56 -2.24 -19.34 -22.48
CA ASP A 56 -2.78 -19.01 -23.80
C ASP A 56 -4.31 -19.23 -23.85
N LEU A 57 -5.05 -18.12 -23.91
CA LEU A 57 -6.51 -18.12 -24.04
C LEU A 57 -7.01 -18.26 -25.49
N SER A 58 -6.12 -18.14 -26.48
CA SER A 58 -6.45 -18.44 -27.88
C SER A 58 -6.48 -19.94 -28.12
N GLU A 59 -5.64 -20.71 -27.43
CA GLU A 59 -5.61 -22.18 -27.53
C GLU A 59 -6.44 -22.91 -26.46
N ASN A 60 -6.73 -22.25 -25.33
CA ASN A 60 -7.39 -22.90 -24.19
C ASN A 60 -8.62 -22.13 -23.72
N SER A 61 -9.64 -22.86 -23.25
CA SER A 61 -10.76 -22.27 -22.53
C SER A 61 -10.33 -21.81 -21.13
N LEU A 62 -11.07 -20.85 -20.58
CA LEU A 62 -10.92 -20.47 -19.17
C LEU A 62 -11.06 -21.71 -18.25
N PRO A 63 -10.22 -21.86 -17.22
CA PRO A 63 -10.37 -22.90 -16.23
C PRO A 63 -11.66 -22.69 -15.42
N ALA A 64 -12.17 -23.77 -14.84
CA ALA A 64 -13.37 -23.71 -14.00
C ALA A 64 -13.16 -22.88 -12.74
N ASP A 65 -11.94 -22.90 -12.17
CA ASP A 65 -11.53 -22.05 -11.06
C ASP A 65 -10.56 -20.98 -11.57
N LEU A 66 -11.00 -19.71 -11.56
CA LEU A 66 -10.17 -18.58 -11.99
C LEU A 66 -8.97 -18.34 -11.06
N ALA A 67 -8.98 -18.87 -9.83
CA ALA A 67 -7.83 -18.82 -8.94
C ALA A 67 -6.60 -19.53 -9.54
N GLU A 68 -6.81 -20.48 -10.46
CA GLU A 68 -5.73 -21.13 -11.21
C GLU A 68 -4.96 -20.18 -12.13
N LEU A 69 -5.52 -19.00 -12.45
CA LEU A 69 -4.88 -17.95 -13.22
C LEU A 69 -4.54 -16.71 -12.37
N GLU A 70 -4.76 -16.76 -11.05
CA GLU A 70 -4.41 -15.67 -10.16
C GLU A 70 -2.89 -15.37 -10.22
N TYR A 71 -2.57 -14.09 -10.43
CA TYR A 71 -1.22 -13.55 -10.65
C TYR A 71 -0.45 -14.15 -11.84
N ARG A 72 -1.12 -14.91 -12.72
CA ARG A 72 -0.52 -15.36 -13.97
C ARG A 72 -0.73 -14.34 -15.08
N ARG A 73 0.23 -14.31 -15.99
CA ARG A 73 0.07 -13.65 -17.29
C ARG A 73 -0.82 -14.51 -18.17
N VAL A 74 -1.70 -13.87 -18.92
CA VAL A 74 -2.47 -14.51 -20.00
C VAL A 74 -2.06 -13.89 -21.33
N GLN A 75 -2.09 -14.70 -22.38
CA GLN A 75 -1.89 -14.24 -23.76
C GLN A 75 -3.09 -14.58 -24.61
N LEU A 76 -3.38 -13.73 -25.58
CA LEU A 76 -4.52 -13.84 -26.48
C LEU A 76 -4.21 -13.12 -27.79
N GLU A 77 -4.65 -13.73 -28.87
CA GLU A 77 -4.65 -13.24 -30.24
C GLU A 77 -6.11 -13.04 -30.70
N GLY A 78 -6.33 -12.04 -31.55
CA GLY A 78 -7.65 -11.70 -32.07
C GLY A 78 -7.67 -10.30 -32.67
N ASP A 79 -8.85 -9.87 -33.11
CA ASP A 79 -9.04 -8.55 -33.71
C ASP A 79 -9.72 -7.59 -32.74
N LEU A 80 -9.15 -6.39 -32.58
CA LEU A 80 -9.72 -5.36 -31.71
C LEU A 80 -10.88 -4.66 -32.43
N ASP A 81 -12.06 -4.73 -31.82
CA ASP A 81 -13.27 -4.05 -32.30
C ASP A 81 -13.31 -2.62 -31.76
N TYR A 82 -12.69 -1.71 -32.51
CA TYR A 82 -12.64 -0.29 -32.17
C TYR A 82 -14.00 0.42 -32.31
N GLU A 83 -14.94 -0.14 -33.08
CA GLU A 83 -16.29 0.45 -33.24
C GLU A 83 -17.08 0.35 -31.92
N ASN A 84 -16.87 -0.74 -31.17
CA ASN A 84 -17.48 -0.96 -29.86
C ASN A 84 -16.57 -0.60 -28.68
N GLN A 85 -15.54 0.21 -28.91
CA GLN A 85 -14.67 0.70 -27.84
C GLN A 85 -15.44 1.57 -26.85
N VAL A 86 -15.15 1.38 -25.57
CA VAL A 86 -15.66 2.19 -24.47
C VAL A 86 -14.50 2.71 -23.62
N VAL A 87 -14.79 3.62 -22.69
CA VAL A 87 -13.81 4.14 -21.74
C VAL A 87 -14.24 3.95 -20.30
N LEU A 88 -13.26 3.57 -19.48
CA LEU A 88 -13.39 3.58 -18.03
C LEU A 88 -13.00 4.97 -17.51
N LYS A 89 -13.96 5.73 -17.01
CA LYS A 89 -13.80 7.07 -16.46
C LYS A 89 -13.23 7.07 -15.04
N ASN A 90 -12.94 8.28 -14.56
CA ASN A 90 -12.46 8.55 -13.21
C ASN A 90 -11.16 7.81 -12.88
N GLN A 91 -10.28 7.70 -13.88
CA GLN A 91 -8.97 7.11 -13.70
C GLN A 91 -7.97 8.21 -13.36
N ASN A 92 -7.14 7.97 -12.36
CA ASN A 92 -6.10 8.89 -11.95
C ASN A 92 -4.76 8.19 -12.08
N ARG A 93 -3.84 8.83 -12.79
CA ARG A 93 -2.46 8.40 -12.87
C ARG A 93 -1.55 9.53 -12.40
N ASN A 94 -0.83 9.32 -11.30
CA ASN A 94 0.13 10.28 -10.74
C ASN A 94 -0.43 11.70 -10.56
N GLY A 95 -1.70 11.81 -10.15
CA GLY A 95 -2.39 13.09 -9.94
C GLY A 95 -3.04 13.67 -11.19
N ALA A 96 -2.85 13.06 -12.37
CA ALA A 96 -3.50 13.48 -13.61
C ALA A 96 -4.80 12.70 -13.86
N PRO A 97 -5.92 13.39 -14.16
CA PRO A 97 -7.17 12.73 -14.52
C PRO A 97 -7.11 12.17 -15.95
N GLY A 98 -7.79 11.05 -16.17
CA GLY A 98 -7.91 10.43 -17.47
C GLY A 98 -8.90 9.28 -17.48
N VAL A 99 -8.78 8.45 -18.51
CA VAL A 99 -9.63 7.27 -18.71
C VAL A 99 -8.78 6.06 -19.09
N ASN A 100 -9.29 4.86 -18.88
CA ASN A 100 -8.71 3.65 -19.48
C ASN A 100 -9.50 3.32 -20.75
N LEU A 101 -8.82 3.06 -21.86
CA LEU A 101 -9.47 2.59 -23.08
C LEU A 101 -9.81 1.11 -22.92
N VAL A 102 -11.07 0.74 -23.13
CA VAL A 102 -11.54 -0.64 -23.03
C VAL A 102 -12.11 -1.05 -24.38
N THR A 103 -11.44 -1.98 -25.05
CA THR A 103 -11.81 -2.41 -26.40
C THR A 103 -12.10 -3.91 -26.38
N PRO A 104 -13.22 -4.36 -26.93
CA PRO A 104 -13.45 -5.79 -27.16
C PRO A 104 -12.40 -6.35 -28.12
N LEU A 105 -11.86 -7.52 -27.79
CA LEU A 105 -11.04 -8.34 -28.67
C LEU A 105 -11.88 -9.52 -29.11
N LEU A 106 -12.15 -9.61 -30.41
CA LEU A 106 -12.85 -10.73 -31.03
C LEU A 106 -11.94 -11.95 -31.01
N LEU A 107 -12.39 -13.01 -30.34
CA LEU A 107 -11.71 -14.31 -30.31
C LEU A 107 -12.18 -15.20 -31.46
N ASP A 108 -13.45 -15.04 -31.83
CA ASP A 108 -14.10 -15.65 -33.00
C ASP A 108 -15.33 -14.81 -33.40
N GLU A 109 -16.13 -15.28 -34.36
CA GLU A 109 -17.31 -14.55 -34.87
C GLU A 109 -18.38 -14.26 -33.80
N ASN A 110 -18.43 -15.05 -32.72
CA ASN A 110 -19.50 -14.99 -31.72
C ASN A 110 -19.01 -14.63 -30.31
N ARG A 111 -17.71 -14.66 -30.05
CA ARG A 111 -17.14 -14.43 -28.72
C ARG A 111 -16.07 -13.36 -28.73
N ALA A 112 -16.07 -12.57 -27.66
CA ALA A 112 -15.06 -11.57 -27.42
C ALA A 112 -14.66 -11.51 -25.94
N ILE A 113 -13.54 -10.83 -25.67
CA ILE A 113 -13.09 -10.50 -24.32
C ILE A 113 -12.75 -9.01 -24.25
N LEU A 114 -13.13 -8.35 -23.16
CA LEU A 114 -12.79 -6.93 -23.00
C LEU A 114 -11.31 -6.77 -22.64
N ILE A 115 -10.61 -5.88 -23.33
CA ILE A 115 -9.22 -5.52 -23.05
C ILE A 115 -9.17 -4.10 -22.49
N ALA A 116 -8.77 -3.94 -21.24
CA ALA A 116 -8.37 -2.65 -20.67
C ALA A 116 -6.97 -2.31 -21.18
N ARG A 117 -6.90 -1.56 -22.28
CA ARG A 117 -5.69 -1.28 -23.07
C ARG A 117 -4.77 -0.24 -22.44
N GLY A 118 -5.20 0.44 -21.38
CA GLY A 118 -4.37 1.38 -20.63
C GLY A 118 -4.93 2.79 -20.57
N TRP A 119 -4.26 3.60 -19.76
CA TRP A 119 -4.69 4.94 -19.41
C TRP A 119 -4.30 5.99 -20.46
N VAL A 120 -5.19 6.93 -20.74
CA VAL A 120 -4.93 8.13 -21.54
C VAL A 120 -5.37 9.39 -20.77
N PRO A 121 -4.67 10.53 -20.96
CA PRO A 121 -5.07 11.79 -20.33
C PRO A 121 -6.48 12.21 -20.74
N LEU A 122 -7.20 12.88 -19.83
CA LEU A 122 -8.57 13.35 -20.11
C LEU A 122 -8.63 14.31 -21.32
N SER A 123 -7.56 15.06 -21.58
CA SER A 123 -7.44 15.94 -22.75
C SER A 123 -7.36 15.21 -24.10
N GLU A 124 -7.11 13.90 -24.08
CA GLU A 124 -6.97 13.05 -25.27
C GLU A 124 -8.03 11.94 -25.32
N SER A 125 -8.98 11.93 -24.38
CA SER A 125 -9.92 10.83 -24.22
C SER A 125 -11.24 11.00 -24.96
N THR A 126 -11.38 12.00 -25.83
CA THR A 126 -12.62 12.21 -26.59
C THR A 126 -12.73 11.18 -27.73
N PRO A 127 -13.95 10.69 -28.06
CA PRO A 127 -14.12 9.61 -29.04
C PRO A 127 -13.46 9.85 -30.40
N ASP A 128 -13.49 11.09 -30.90
CA ASP A 128 -12.87 11.51 -32.15
C ASP A 128 -11.35 11.36 -32.19
N ARG A 129 -10.71 11.25 -31.02
CA ARG A 129 -9.25 11.08 -30.89
C ARG A 129 -8.83 9.64 -30.67
N TRP A 130 -9.76 8.70 -30.43
CA TRP A 130 -9.41 7.34 -30.05
C TRP A 130 -8.64 6.57 -31.11
N SER A 131 -8.86 6.87 -32.39
CA SER A 131 -8.17 6.23 -33.51
C SER A 131 -6.64 6.43 -33.46
N GLN A 132 -6.16 7.50 -32.82
CA GLN A 132 -4.71 7.72 -32.62
C GLN A 132 -4.06 6.68 -31.69
N PHE A 133 -4.87 5.90 -30.96
CA PHE A 133 -4.44 4.88 -30.02
C PHE A 133 -4.74 3.46 -30.51
N GLU A 134 -5.17 3.26 -31.75
CA GLU A 134 -5.32 1.93 -32.33
C GLU A 134 -3.96 1.23 -32.39
N ALA A 135 -3.93 -0.04 -32.03
CA ALA A 135 -2.75 -0.88 -32.09
C ALA A 135 -2.92 -1.90 -33.21
N PRO A 136 -1.82 -2.30 -33.89
CA PRO A 136 -1.85 -3.42 -34.81
C PRO A 136 -2.35 -4.68 -34.12
N THR A 137 -3.11 -5.51 -34.83
CA THR A 137 -3.61 -6.82 -34.35
C THR A 137 -2.60 -7.95 -34.53
N ASP A 138 -1.45 -7.68 -35.17
CA ASP A 138 -0.43 -8.67 -35.54
C ASP A 138 0.43 -9.19 -34.36
N THR A 139 0.14 -8.79 -33.12
CA THR A 139 0.94 -9.18 -31.95
C THR A 139 0.03 -9.68 -30.82
N PRO A 140 0.39 -10.80 -30.16
CA PRO A 140 -0.35 -11.30 -29.00
C PRO A 140 -0.48 -10.23 -27.92
N ILE A 141 -1.69 -10.07 -27.42
CA ILE A 141 -1.99 -9.24 -26.26
C ILE A 141 -1.64 -10.04 -25.02
N VAL A 142 -0.68 -9.55 -24.24
CA VAL A 142 -0.35 -10.11 -22.93
C VAL A 142 -0.98 -9.24 -21.85
N GLY A 143 -1.62 -9.88 -20.87
CA GLY A 143 -2.34 -9.19 -19.82
C GLY A 143 -2.53 -9.99 -18.55
N MET A 144 -3.35 -9.48 -17.65
CA MET A 144 -3.84 -10.17 -16.47
C MET A 144 -5.35 -10.28 -16.52
N LEU A 145 -5.89 -11.45 -16.20
CA LEU A 145 -7.33 -11.62 -16.03
C LEU A 145 -7.82 -10.86 -14.80
N GLN A 146 -9.00 -10.30 -14.94
CA GLN A 146 -9.77 -9.63 -13.89
C GLN A 146 -11.23 -10.04 -14.02
N GLU A 147 -11.91 -10.17 -12.89
CA GLU A 147 -13.34 -10.46 -12.84
C GLU A 147 -14.19 -9.21 -13.14
N SER A 148 -15.43 -9.44 -13.59
CA SER A 148 -16.42 -8.37 -13.77
C SER A 148 -16.59 -7.53 -12.49
N GLN A 149 -16.58 -6.22 -12.64
CA GLN A 149 -16.65 -5.26 -11.53
C GLN A 149 -18.11 -4.91 -11.19
N ILE A 150 -18.86 -5.92 -10.76
CA ILE A 150 -20.29 -5.81 -10.48
C ILE A 150 -20.52 -5.02 -9.18
N LEU A 151 -21.43 -4.04 -9.22
CA LEU A 151 -21.95 -3.43 -7.99
C LEU A 151 -23.25 -4.13 -7.57
N PRO A 152 -23.34 -4.65 -6.33
CA PRO A 152 -24.60 -5.19 -5.82
C PRO A 152 -25.75 -4.18 -5.93
N GLY A 153 -26.80 -4.56 -6.66
CA GLY A 153 -27.98 -3.72 -6.85
C GLY A 153 -27.84 -2.60 -7.90
N ALA A 154 -26.71 -2.50 -8.61
CA ALA A 154 -26.63 -1.64 -9.78
C ALA A 154 -27.59 -2.13 -10.87
N LYS A 155 -28.34 -1.20 -11.44
CA LYS A 155 -29.13 -1.46 -12.63
C LYS A 155 -28.29 -1.08 -13.84
N PRO A 156 -28.19 -1.94 -14.86
CA PRO A 156 -27.51 -1.56 -16.08
C PRO A 156 -28.23 -0.39 -16.76
N PRO A 157 -27.51 0.41 -17.57
CA PRO A 157 -28.11 1.51 -18.32
C PRO A 157 -29.23 1.04 -19.26
N ASP A 158 -30.21 1.91 -19.49
CA ASP A 158 -31.33 1.65 -20.42
C ASP A 158 -30.96 1.89 -21.90
N ALA A 159 -29.84 2.59 -22.15
CA ALA A 159 -29.35 2.92 -23.48
C ALA A 159 -27.84 2.62 -23.60
N PRO A 160 -27.34 2.33 -24.82
CA PRO A 160 -25.91 2.18 -25.05
C PRO A 160 -25.13 3.41 -24.61
N GLN A 161 -23.95 3.18 -24.06
CA GLN A 161 -23.04 4.23 -23.63
C GLN A 161 -21.59 3.84 -23.89
N THR A 162 -20.77 4.85 -24.13
CA THR A 162 -19.34 4.69 -24.40
C THR A 162 -18.48 4.96 -23.16
N GLU A 163 -19.09 5.34 -22.04
CA GLU A 163 -18.38 5.78 -20.84
C GLU A 163 -18.89 5.02 -19.61
N TRP A 164 -17.97 4.41 -18.88
CA TRP A 164 -18.27 3.52 -17.76
C TRP A 164 -17.42 3.90 -16.54
N PHE A 165 -17.92 3.68 -15.33
CA PHE A 165 -17.11 3.84 -14.10
C PHE A 165 -16.46 2.54 -13.64
N ARG A 166 -16.93 1.40 -14.17
CA ARG A 166 -16.50 0.04 -13.85
C ARG A 166 -16.66 -0.83 -15.09
N ILE A 167 -15.86 -1.89 -15.21
CA ILE A 167 -16.04 -2.90 -16.24
C ILE A 167 -17.07 -3.92 -15.74
N ASP A 168 -18.34 -3.57 -15.88
CA ASP A 168 -19.47 -4.47 -15.63
C ASP A 168 -19.80 -5.20 -16.93
N ILE A 169 -19.34 -6.45 -17.02
CA ILE A 169 -19.42 -7.26 -18.25
C ILE A 169 -20.87 -7.50 -18.66
N ASP A 170 -21.75 -7.82 -17.70
CA ASP A 170 -23.17 -8.10 -17.97
C ASP A 170 -23.92 -6.85 -18.47
N ALA A 171 -23.53 -5.67 -17.97
CA ALA A 171 -24.09 -4.41 -18.43
C ALA A 171 -23.58 -4.03 -19.83
N ILE A 172 -22.27 -4.16 -20.08
CA ILE A 172 -21.64 -3.85 -21.38
C ILE A 172 -22.11 -4.84 -22.46
N GLN A 173 -22.29 -6.12 -22.12
CA GLN A 173 -22.81 -7.16 -23.02
C GLN A 173 -24.10 -6.74 -23.76
N ARG A 174 -24.96 -5.94 -23.12
CA ARG A 174 -26.29 -5.58 -23.68
C ARG A 174 -26.23 -4.74 -24.94
N GLN A 175 -25.11 -4.07 -25.20
CA GLN A 175 -24.91 -3.23 -26.38
C GLN A 175 -24.00 -3.89 -27.43
N LEU A 176 -23.55 -5.13 -27.22
CA LEU A 176 -22.62 -5.82 -28.10
C LEU A 176 -23.30 -6.94 -28.90
N PRO A 177 -22.86 -7.19 -30.15
CA PRO A 177 -23.44 -8.21 -31.01
C PRO A 177 -22.91 -9.63 -30.76
N TYR A 178 -21.90 -9.79 -29.90
CA TYR A 178 -21.23 -11.05 -29.56
C TYR A 178 -21.20 -11.30 -28.05
N GLU A 179 -20.95 -12.52 -27.63
CA GLU A 179 -20.87 -12.95 -26.23
C GLU A 179 -19.51 -12.60 -25.62
N LEU A 180 -19.51 -11.85 -24.52
CA LEU A 180 -18.33 -11.56 -23.73
C LEU A 180 -18.01 -12.73 -22.80
N LEU A 181 -16.73 -13.09 -22.71
CA LEU A 181 -16.26 -13.93 -21.62
C LEU A 181 -16.54 -13.25 -20.26
N PRO A 182 -16.79 -14.01 -19.18
CA PRO A 182 -17.14 -13.48 -17.86
C PRO A 182 -15.95 -12.86 -17.10
N VAL A 183 -14.91 -12.46 -17.83
CA VAL A 183 -13.66 -11.86 -17.36
C VAL A 183 -13.18 -10.84 -18.38
N PHE A 184 -12.33 -9.92 -17.94
CA PHE A 184 -11.63 -8.98 -18.82
C PHE A 184 -10.13 -9.06 -18.60
N VAL A 185 -9.36 -8.54 -19.55
CA VAL A 185 -7.90 -8.53 -19.50
C VAL A 185 -7.40 -7.12 -19.26
N TRP A 186 -6.62 -6.94 -18.19
CA TRP A 186 -5.80 -5.74 -18.00
C TRP A 186 -4.52 -5.89 -18.80
N GLN A 187 -4.37 -5.11 -19.87
CA GLN A 187 -3.24 -5.25 -20.78
C GLN A 187 -1.94 -4.78 -20.12
N LEU A 188 -0.91 -5.62 -20.23
CA LEU A 188 0.43 -5.34 -19.71
C LEU A 188 1.27 -4.55 -20.73
N PRO A 189 2.31 -3.83 -20.28
CA PRO A 189 3.24 -3.19 -21.20
C PRO A 189 4.03 -4.22 -22.00
N GLU A 190 4.14 -4.02 -23.31
CA GLU A 190 4.95 -4.89 -24.18
C GLU A 190 6.46 -4.68 -23.91
N PRO A 191 7.29 -5.71 -24.13
CA PRO A 191 8.73 -5.57 -24.10
C PRO A 191 9.21 -4.44 -25.03
N GLY A 192 9.98 -3.49 -24.48
CA GLY A 192 10.51 -2.37 -25.25
C GLY A 192 9.54 -1.21 -25.51
N ARG A 193 8.29 -1.28 -25.04
CA ARG A 193 7.35 -0.14 -25.08
C ARG A 193 7.94 1.03 -24.30
N SER A 194 7.87 2.24 -24.87
CA SER A 194 8.28 3.45 -24.16
C SER A 194 7.42 3.66 -22.91
N TYR A 195 8.04 4.01 -21.79
CA TYR A 195 7.35 4.36 -20.54
C TYR A 195 6.40 5.55 -20.70
N SER A 196 6.57 6.43 -21.69
CA SER A 196 5.66 7.56 -21.91
C SER A 196 4.65 7.31 -23.03
N ALA A 197 4.65 6.11 -23.64
CA ALA A 197 3.73 5.80 -24.74
C ALA A 197 2.29 5.70 -24.24
N LEU A 198 1.38 6.31 -24.99
CA LEU A 198 -0.05 6.18 -24.78
C LEU A 198 -0.63 5.05 -25.65
N PRO A 199 -1.67 4.33 -25.17
CA PRO A 199 -2.16 4.33 -23.79
C PRO A 199 -1.10 3.81 -22.83
N TYR A 200 -1.02 4.40 -21.65
CA TYR A 200 -0.07 4.02 -20.62
C TYR A 200 -0.50 2.72 -19.96
N ARG A 201 0.44 1.78 -19.81
CA ARG A 201 0.18 0.46 -19.22
C ARG A 201 1.16 0.22 -18.08
N GLU A 202 0.65 -0.40 -17.03
CA GLU A 202 1.42 -0.78 -15.86
C GLU A 202 0.95 -2.13 -15.33
N VAL A 203 1.85 -2.78 -14.60
CA VAL A 203 1.52 -3.96 -13.82
C VAL A 203 0.62 -3.51 -12.66
N PRO A 204 -0.57 -4.08 -12.47
CA PRO A 204 -1.56 -3.62 -11.50
C PRO A 204 -1.21 -3.97 -10.04
N PHE A 205 0.03 -4.38 -9.75
CA PHE A 205 0.49 -4.70 -8.41
C PHE A 205 1.96 -4.31 -8.21
N GLU A 206 2.32 -4.03 -6.97
CA GLU A 206 3.69 -3.72 -6.56
C GLU A 206 4.29 -4.83 -5.69
N ILE A 207 5.43 -5.35 -6.12
CA ILE A 207 6.22 -6.30 -5.33
C ILE A 207 7.23 -5.50 -4.51
N THR A 208 6.80 -5.08 -3.32
CA THR A 208 7.63 -4.38 -2.33
C THR A 208 7.48 -5.01 -0.95
N GLU A 209 8.54 -4.96 -0.14
CA GLU A 209 8.53 -5.40 1.26
C GLU A 209 7.95 -4.33 2.20
N GLY A 210 7.77 -3.10 1.72
CA GLY A 210 7.34 -1.96 2.55
C GLY A 210 8.38 -1.60 3.64
N ASN A 211 7.93 -0.86 4.65
CA ASN A 211 8.82 -0.31 5.70
C ASN A 211 8.92 -1.20 6.95
N HIS A 212 8.40 -2.43 6.91
CA HIS A 212 8.28 -3.31 8.08
C HIS A 212 9.62 -3.53 8.80
N PHE A 213 10.70 -3.77 8.05
CA PHE A 213 12.04 -3.97 8.63
C PHE A 213 12.56 -2.73 9.38
N SER A 214 12.47 -1.55 8.76
CA SER A 214 12.91 -0.29 9.37
C SER A 214 12.12 0.02 10.65
N TYR A 215 10.81 -0.26 10.67
CA TYR A 215 10.01 -0.11 11.88
C TYR A 215 10.38 -1.13 12.96
N ALA A 216 10.72 -2.37 12.61
CA ALA A 216 11.22 -3.34 13.59
C ALA A 216 12.49 -2.82 14.28
N ILE A 217 13.45 -2.32 13.51
CA ILE A 217 14.67 -1.68 14.05
C ILE A 217 14.30 -0.52 14.97
N GLN A 218 13.39 0.35 14.55
CA GLN A 218 12.96 1.50 15.35
C GLN A 218 12.37 1.06 16.70
N TRP A 219 11.52 0.04 16.73
CA TRP A 219 10.94 -0.47 17.97
C TRP A 219 11.97 -1.08 18.91
N PHE A 220 12.94 -1.84 18.37
CA PHE A 220 14.03 -2.38 19.17
C PHE A 220 14.96 -1.27 19.70
N MET A 221 15.22 -0.23 18.92
CA MET A 221 15.97 0.95 19.38
C MET A 221 15.25 1.69 20.51
N PHE A 222 13.94 1.88 20.41
CA PHE A 222 13.16 2.47 21.51
C PHE A 222 13.16 1.59 22.76
N ALA A 223 13.05 0.27 22.60
CA ALA A 223 13.15 -0.66 23.71
C ALA A 223 14.53 -0.58 24.40
N ALA A 224 15.60 -0.50 23.61
CA ALA A 224 16.96 -0.36 24.12
C ALA A 224 17.16 0.98 24.84
N ILE A 225 16.73 2.10 24.26
CA ILE A 225 16.82 3.43 24.89
C ILE A 225 16.03 3.46 26.20
N LEU A 226 14.80 2.95 26.22
CA LEU A 226 13.96 2.93 27.41
C LEU A 226 14.57 2.04 28.51
N GLY A 227 15.00 0.83 28.16
CA GLY A 227 15.57 -0.13 29.11
C GLY A 227 16.92 0.32 29.66
N PHE A 228 17.88 0.62 28.78
CA PHE A 228 19.24 0.99 29.19
C PHE A 228 19.32 2.43 29.71
N GLY A 229 18.52 3.36 29.18
CA GLY A 229 18.49 4.76 29.63
C GLY A 229 17.82 4.95 30.99
N TYR A 230 16.98 4.00 31.42
CA TYR A 230 16.30 4.06 32.72
C TYR A 230 17.26 4.02 33.92
N PHE A 231 18.27 3.14 33.90
CA PHE A 231 19.24 2.98 35.00
C PHE A 231 20.10 4.23 35.29
N PRO A 232 20.71 4.89 34.28
CA PRO A 232 21.44 6.13 34.51
C PRO A 232 20.49 7.27 34.89
N TYR A 233 19.28 7.34 34.33
CA TYR A 233 18.26 8.32 34.72
C TYR A 233 17.90 8.20 36.20
N MET A 234 17.62 6.98 36.68
CA MET A 234 17.32 6.69 38.08
C MET A 234 18.46 7.14 39.00
N SER A 235 19.70 6.80 38.63
CA SER A 235 20.91 7.15 39.38
C SER A 235 21.14 8.66 39.43
N TYR A 236 20.94 9.37 38.32
CA TYR A 236 21.03 10.83 38.23
C TYR A 236 19.97 11.52 39.09
N PHE A 237 18.72 11.05 39.04
CA PHE A 237 17.60 11.63 39.77
C PHE A 237 17.78 11.50 41.29
N ASP A 238 18.17 10.32 41.77
CA ASP A 238 18.44 10.11 43.20
C ASP A 238 19.64 10.94 43.69
N ALA A 239 20.71 11.04 42.90
CA ALA A 239 21.87 11.86 43.23
C ALA A 239 21.55 13.37 43.24
N ARG A 240 20.69 13.84 42.33
CA ARG A 240 20.19 15.21 42.32
C ARG A 240 19.32 15.50 43.55
N ARG A 241 18.44 14.57 43.92
CA ARG A 241 17.57 14.72 45.10
C ARG A 241 18.36 14.77 46.39
N GLN A 242 19.36 13.91 46.56
CA GLN A 242 20.26 13.96 47.72
C GLN A 242 21.01 15.28 47.82
N ARG A 243 21.47 15.83 46.69
CA ARG A 243 22.12 17.17 46.66
C ARG A 243 21.17 18.28 47.08
N VAL A 244 19.93 18.29 46.59
CA VAL A 244 18.93 19.30 47.00
C VAL A 244 18.57 19.17 48.48
N ALA A 245 18.42 17.95 48.99
CA ALA A 245 18.11 17.70 50.40
C ALA A 245 19.26 18.02 51.38
N SER A 246 20.50 18.14 50.88
CA SER A 246 21.69 18.48 51.68
C SER A 246 22.11 19.94 51.54
N MET A 247 21.37 20.75 50.78
CA MET A 247 21.60 22.20 50.75
C MET A 247 21.20 22.81 52.10
N PRO A 248 22.08 23.63 52.71
CA PRO A 248 21.74 24.32 53.95
C PRO A 248 20.54 25.25 53.73
N ASP A 249 19.63 25.29 54.70
CA ASP A 249 18.48 26.18 54.68
C ASP A 249 18.93 27.63 54.79
N LEU A 250 19.00 28.33 53.65
CA LEU A 250 19.34 29.76 53.58
C LEU A 250 18.14 30.66 53.92
N GLY A 251 17.01 30.09 54.38
CA GLY A 251 15.77 30.79 54.68
C GLY A 251 15.56 31.17 56.16
N ALA A 252 16.46 30.79 57.08
CA ALA A 252 16.37 31.28 58.46
C ALA A 252 16.81 32.76 58.51
N PRO A 253 15.95 33.72 58.92
CA PRO A 253 16.35 35.11 59.03
C PRO A 253 17.54 35.22 59.99
N ALA A 254 18.57 35.96 59.58
CA ALA A 254 19.73 36.25 60.42
C ALA A 254 19.25 36.79 61.78
N GLN A 255 19.66 36.13 62.87
CA GLN A 255 19.41 36.61 64.23
C GLN A 255 19.91 38.07 64.31
N PRO A 256 19.07 39.04 64.73
CA PRO A 256 19.54 40.42 64.85
C PRO A 256 20.70 40.47 65.83
N MET A 257 21.78 41.15 65.42
CA MET A 257 22.95 41.41 66.26
C MET A 257 22.49 42.10 67.56
N PRO A 258 22.97 41.68 68.74
CA PRO A 258 22.62 42.37 69.98
C PRO A 258 23.18 43.79 69.95
N ASP A 259 22.30 44.77 70.20
CA ASP A 259 22.65 46.18 70.25
C ASP A 259 23.81 46.41 71.23
N ALA A 260 24.90 46.98 70.71
CA ALA A 260 25.99 47.47 71.53
C ALA A 260 25.49 48.67 72.35
N VAL A 261 25.23 48.43 73.63
CA VAL A 261 24.96 49.47 74.63
C VAL A 261 26.19 50.38 74.72
N GLY A 262 26.10 51.54 74.08
CA GLY A 262 27.04 52.64 74.24
C GLY A 262 26.62 53.54 75.40
N HIS A 263 27.36 53.48 76.50
CA HIS A 263 27.36 54.46 77.59
C HIS A 263 27.90 55.82 77.12
N ASN A 264 27.23 56.89 77.57
CA ASN A 264 27.75 58.20 78.02
C ASN A 264 26.54 59.16 78.05
N GLY A 265 26.31 60.03 79.03
CA GLY A 265 27.07 60.56 80.16
C GLY A 265 26.29 61.81 80.60
#